data_AF-A0A125SHR8-F1
#
_entry.id   AF-A0A125SHR8-F1
#
_cell.length_a   1.000
_cell.length_b   1.000
_cell.length_c   1.000
_cell.angle_alpha   90.00
_cell.angle_beta   90.00
_cell.angle_gamma   90.00
#
_symmetry.space_group_name_H-M   'P 1'
#
loop_
_entity.id
_entity.type
_entity.pdbx_description
1 polymer ?
#
loop_
_entity_poly.entity_id
_entity_poly.type
_entity_poly.pdbx_seq_one_letter_code
_entity_poly.pdbx_strand_id
1 'polypeptide(L)' 'MDFLAGRSEDVEAAVTWLLSRDDVDKDRLAMTGISHGGVVALLASARQRYAATIIQGTGLGTSALTSA' A
#
# COMPACT_ATOMS: atom_id res chain seq x y z
N MET A 1 7.14 15.52 -4.40
CA MET A 1 6.66 14.17 -4.01
C MET A 1 6.05 14.17 -2.60
N ASP A 2 6.14 15.29 -1.89
CA ASP A 2 5.86 15.43 -0.45
C ASP A 2 4.40 15.10 -0.08
N PHE A 3 3.46 15.42 -0.97
CA PHE A 3 2.04 15.06 -0.83
C PHE A 3 1.79 13.54 -0.74
N LEU A 4 2.55 12.74 -1.50
CA LEU A 4 2.46 11.28 -1.45
C LEU A 4 3.28 10.71 -0.29
N ALA A 5 4.42 11.32 0.01
CA ALA A 5 5.28 10.91 1.12
C ALA A 5 4.55 11.01 2.47
N GLY A 6 3.93 12.16 2.77
CA GLY A 6 3.19 12.34 4.03
C GLY A 6 2.05 11.33 4.21
N ARG A 7 1.35 10.96 3.13
CA ARG A 7 0.30 9.93 3.22
C ARG A 7 0.85 8.52 3.40
N SER A 8 2.02 8.22 2.84
CA SER A 8 2.68 6.95 3.12
C SER A 8 3.10 6.87 4.59
N GLU A 9 3.51 7.99 5.19
CA GLU A 9 3.85 8.09 6.63
C GLU A 9 2.62 7.92 7.51
N ASP A 10 1.47 8.48 7.14
CA ASP A 10 0.21 8.23 7.85
C ASP A 10 -0.17 6.74 7.84
N VAL A 11 0.03 6.05 6.70
CA VAL A 11 -0.17 4.60 6.61
C VAL A 11 0.79 3.85 7.52
N GLU A 12 2.06 4.25 7.61
CA GLU A 12 3.01 3.64 8.54
C GLU A 12 2.62 3.81 10.00
N ALA A 13 2.14 5.00 10.38
CA ALA A 13 1.66 5.24 11.73
C ALA A 13 0.47 4.34 12.06
N ALA A 14 -0.46 4.17 11.12
CA ALA A 14 -1.60 3.26 11.28
C ALA A 14 -1.16 1.81 11.40
N VAL A 15 -0.18 1.36 10.61
CA VAL A 15 0.34 -0.01 10.69
C VAL A 15 1.14 -0.25 11.97
N THR A 16 1.93 0.73 12.41
CA THR A 16 2.64 0.68 13.71
C THR A 16 1.65 0.49 14.85
N TRP A 17 0.52 1.21 14.81
CA TRP A 17 -0.55 1.02 15.78
C TRP A 17 -1.18 -0.38 15.68
N LEU A 18 -1.51 -0.86 14.46
CA LEU A 18 -2.06 -2.21 14.27
C LEU A 18 -1.14 -3.29 14.85
N LEU A 19 0.16 -3.20 14.60
CA LEU A 19 1.17 -4.16 15.06
C LEU A 19 1.42 -4.11 16.58
N SER A 20 0.92 -3.09 17.28
CA SER A 20 0.97 -3.03 18.75
C SER A 20 -0.15 -3.81 19.42
N ARG A 21 -1.10 -4.36 18.65
CA ARG A 21 -2.22 -5.13 19.18
C ARG A 21 -1.91 -6.62 19.21
N ASP A 22 -2.18 -7.26 20.34
CA ASP A 22 -1.94 -8.70 20.53
C ASP A 22 -2.87 -9.59 19.69
N ASP A 23 -3.96 -9.03 19.14
CA ASP A 23 -4.92 -9.74 18.29
C ASP A 23 -4.63 -9.61 16.78
N VAL A 24 -3.55 -8.91 16.41
CA VAL A 24 -3.13 -8.73 15.01
C VAL A 24 -1.97 -9.67 14.70
N ASP A 25 -2.17 -10.54 13.72
CA ASP A 25 -1.12 -11.40 13.21
C ASP A 25 -0.25 -10.67 12.19
N LYS A 26 0.95 -10.28 12.62
CA LYS A 26 1.94 -9.56 11.80
C LYS A 26 2.37 -10.33 10.54
N ASP A 27 2.36 -11.67 10.57
CA ASP A 27 2.82 -12.49 9.46
C ASP A 27 1.74 -12.65 8.37
N ARG A 28 0.50 -12.22 8.67
CA ARG A 28 -0.65 -12.22 7.76
C ARG A 28 -1.17 -10.82 7.45
N LEU A 29 -0.34 -9.80 7.62
CA LEU A 29 -0.72 -8.41 7.32
C LEU A 29 -0.70 -8.13 5.80
N ALA A 30 -1.80 -7.62 5.26
CA ALA A 30 -1.92 -7.24 3.86
C ALA A 30 -2.39 -5.79 3.70
N MET A 31 -2.02 -5.16 2.58
CA MET A 31 -2.41 -3.79 2.25
C MET A 31 -3.11 -3.73 0.89
N THR A 32 -4.11 -2.84 0.77
CA THR A 32 -4.80 -2.58 -0.50
C THR A 32 -5.02 -1.08 -0.69
N GLY A 33 -4.99 -0.62 -1.94
CA GLY A 33 -5.21 0.79 -2.29
C GLY A 33 -5.91 0.96 -3.62
N ILE A 34 -6.87 1.89 -3.69
CA ILE A 34 -7.66 2.17 -4.90
C ILE A 34 -7.37 3.59 -5.41
N SER A 35 -7.22 3.75 -6.72
CA SER A 35 -6.96 5.04 -7.38
C SER A 35 -5.68 5.69 -6.82
N HIS A 36 -5.76 6.92 -6.31
CA HIS A 36 -4.70 7.58 -5.56
C HIS A 36 -4.16 6.72 -4.39
N GLY A 37 -5.05 6.00 -3.70
CA GLY A 37 -4.67 5.09 -2.62
C GLY A 37 -3.77 3.94 -3.09
N GLY A 38 -3.81 3.58 -4.38
CA GLY A 38 -2.92 2.58 -4.95
C GLY A 38 -1.46 3.03 -4.97
N VAL A 39 -1.22 4.30 -5.32
CA VAL A 39 0.14 4.88 -5.29
C VAL A 39 0.63 5.04 -3.86
N VAL A 40 -0.25 5.46 -2.94
CA VAL A 40 0.08 5.54 -1.50
C VAL A 40 0.42 4.16 -0.93
N ALA A 41 -0.38 3.14 -1.23
CA ALA A 41 -0.14 1.77 -0.80
C ALA A 41 1.18 1.22 -1.33
N LEU A 42 1.52 1.49 -2.60
CA LEU A 42 2.81 1.10 -3.16
C LEU A 42 3.98 1.73 -2.39
N LEU A 43 3.94 3.04 -2.15
CA LEU A 43 5.00 3.75 -1.43
C LEU A 43 5.13 3.30 0.03
N ALA A 44 4.01 3.09 0.72
CA ALA A 44 4.01 2.58 2.08
C ALA A 44 4.52 1.13 2.15
N SER A 45 4.25 0.31 1.11
CA SER A 45 4.67 -1.10 1.07
C SER A 45 6.18 -1.28 0.95
N ALA A 46 6.89 -0.24 0.48
CA ALA A 46 8.34 -0.29 0.34
C ALA A 46 9.08 -0.20 1.68
N ARG A 47 8.41 0.23 2.75
CA ARG A 47 9.07 0.53 4.02
C ARG A 47 9.14 -0.66 4.99
N GLN A 48 8.32 -1.69 4.78
CA GLN A 48 8.41 -2.96 5.50
C GLN A 48 7.73 -4.12 4.75
N ARG A 49 7.84 -5.34 5.27
CA ARG A 49 7.28 -6.53 4.61
C ARG A 49 5.78 -6.71 4.90
N TYR A 50 5.01 -6.96 3.86
CA TYR A 50 3.60 -7.36 3.93
C TYR A 50 3.43 -8.75 3.29
N ALA A 51 2.43 -9.51 3.74
CA ALA A 51 2.04 -10.77 3.13
C ALA A 51 1.50 -10.57 1.71
N ALA A 52 0.81 -9.44 1.47
CA ALA A 52 0.35 -9.01 0.15
C ALA A 52 0.21 -7.49 0.08
N THR A 53 0.45 -6.92 -1.10
CA THR A 53 0.08 -5.53 -1.43
C THR A 53 -0.71 -5.55 -2.73
N ILE A 54 -1.94 -5.06 -2.70
CA ILE A 54 -2.86 -5.02 -3.84
C ILE A 54 -3.07 -3.56 -4.25
N ILE A 55 -2.81 -3.26 -5.51
CA ILE A 55 -2.93 -1.91 -6.06
C ILE A 55 -3.99 -1.95 -7.15
N GLN A 56 -5.07 -1.20 -6.97
CA GLN A 56 -6.16 -1.12 -7.94
C GLN A 56 -6.25 0.30 -8.51
N GLY A 57 -5.87 0.49 -9.77
CA GLY A 57 -6.17 1.74 -10.47
C GLY A 57 -7.68 1.89 -10.71
N THR A 58 -8.21 3.11 -10.67
CA THR A 58 -9.54 3.39 -11.26
C THR A 58 -9.40 3.31 -12.78
N GLY A 59 -9.52 2.09 -13.31
CA GLY A 59 -9.37 1.74 -14.71
C GLY A 59 -8.35 0.61 -14.89
N LEU A 60 -8.71 -0.41 -15.68
CA LEU A 60 -7.75 -1.21 -16.42
C LEU A 60 -6.82 -0.22 -17.14
N GLY A 61 -5.56 -0.12 -16.74
CA GLY A 61 -4.56 0.59 -17.52
C GLY A 61 -4.28 -0.21 -18.79
N THR A 62 -5.09 -0.02 -19.84
CA THR A 62 -4.87 -0.64 -21.16
C THR A 62 -3.63 -0.11 -21.90
N SER A 63 -2.69 0.54 -21.21
CA SER A 63 -1.48 1.11 -21.84
C SER A 63 -0.21 0.29 -21.63
N ALA A 64 -0.26 -0.87 -20.96
CA ALA A 64 0.92 -1.74 -20.78
C ALA A 64 0.83 -3.09 -21.53
N LEU A 65 -0.14 -3.26 -22.43
CA LEU A 65 -0.25 -4.43 -23.32
C LEU A 65 -0.18 -4.01 -24.79
N THR A 66 0.80 -3.19 -25.17
CA THR A 66 1.32 -3.15 -26.54
C THR A 66 2.77 -2.69 -26.51
N SER A 67 3.68 -3.65 -26.43
CA SER A 67 4.98 -3.63 -27.11
C SER A 67 5.54 -5.03 -26.97
N ALA A 68 5.68 -5.67 -28.14
CA ALA A 68 6.27 -6.98 -28.36
C ALA A 68 7.77 -7.00 -27.99
#